data_AF-A0A3D3MFL0-F1
#
_entry.id   AF-A0A3D3MFL0-F1
#
_cell.length_a   1.000
_cell.length_b   1.000
_cell.length_c   1.000
_cell.angle_alpha   90.00
_cell.angle_beta   90.00
_cell.angle_gamma   90.00
#
_symmetry.space_group_name_H-M   'P 1'
#
loop_
_entity.id
_entity.type
_entity.pdbx_description
1 polymer ?
#
loop_
_entity_poly.entity_id
_entity_poly.type
_entity_poly.pdbx_seq_one_letter_code
_entity_poly.pdbx_strand_id
1 'polypeptide(L)'
;MKIKPTFYFVFLFPIFFQTMAYYGYESSYYPYKTQIAPTEWYYKGIYQYRFLSRDAVDMITAFLKNIMTYDGLPLKAYIQKKGTSYYHALFLYNTFFAVLVSWMFNLILKNKTFFHDFDVKKRMVVVLIMTLISAFSQYVIVHYDNAAIFLLLCGFYFSFQYFHSNYALKWAFLLNVIILISTLNRETSCLNISFLGSLLLFNAPLNKENIFNAIKKLFVPVCSFILPYLILRLILPQQKGDDYYFFESFTLWSNLTGINQIVGWLYALVFIRFIYFFIPTVNNRKLANYFLVLSLPYIMMICLVGILWETRLFIPLFYGLVVLAFFNFKTKSDLLAESTL
;
A
#
# COMPACT_ATOMS: atom_id res chain seq x y z
N MET A 1 15.82 20.25 23.81
CA MET A 1 15.75 19.51 22.53
C MET A 1 14.53 19.98 21.75
N LYS A 2 14.68 20.71 20.64
CA LYS A 2 13.52 21.18 19.84
C LYS A 2 13.01 20.01 18.97
N ILE A 3 11.83 19.50 19.28
CA ILE A 3 11.17 18.46 18.48
C ILE A 3 10.83 19.06 17.11
N LYS A 4 11.31 18.45 16.03
CA LYS A 4 11.01 18.92 14.68
C LYS A 4 9.53 18.66 14.37
N PRO A 5 8.83 19.57 13.67
CA PRO A 5 7.44 19.35 13.24
C PRO A 5 7.22 18.03 12.50
N THR A 6 8.27 17.51 11.84
CA THR A 6 8.27 16.21 11.17
C THR A 6 8.09 15.00 12.06
N PHE A 7 8.46 15.11 13.34
CA PHE A 7 8.28 14.03 14.28
C PHE A 7 6.79 13.72 14.53
N TYR A 8 5.95 14.75 14.63
CA TYR A 8 4.54 14.59 14.95
C TYR A 8 3.78 13.76 13.90
N PHE A 9 3.94 14.07 12.62
CA PHE A 9 3.17 13.40 11.56
C PHE A 9 3.78 12.12 11.03
N VAL A 10 5.09 11.93 11.22
CA VAL A 10 5.73 10.66 10.86
C VAL A 10 5.56 9.61 11.95
N PHE A 11 5.60 10.01 13.23
CA PHE A 11 5.61 9.07 14.35
C PHE A 11 4.36 9.13 15.21
N LEU A 12 4.01 10.31 15.74
CA LEU A 12 2.94 10.41 16.74
C LEU A 12 1.54 10.22 16.16
N PHE A 13 1.20 10.89 15.06
CA PHE A 13 -0.14 10.78 14.44
C PHE A 13 -0.49 9.36 13.98
N PRO A 14 0.40 8.61 13.30
CA PRO A 14 0.12 7.21 12.98
C PRO A 14 -0.17 6.38 14.23
N ILE A 15 0.60 6.54 15.30
CA ILE A 15 0.35 5.84 16.58
C ILE A 15 -1.01 6.23 17.16
N PHE A 16 -1.35 7.52 17.18
CA PHE A 16 -2.62 7.99 17.71
C PHE A 16 -3.81 7.46 16.90
N PHE A 17 -3.78 7.57 15.59
CA PHE A 17 -4.88 7.09 14.74
C PHE A 17 -5.02 5.56 14.80
N GLN A 18 -3.92 4.82 14.88
CA GLN A 18 -3.98 3.37 15.10
C GLN A 18 -4.53 3.02 16.48
N THR A 19 -4.14 3.76 17.52
CA THR A 19 -4.69 3.57 18.87
C THR A 19 -6.20 3.82 18.88
N MET A 20 -6.68 4.83 18.16
CA MET A 20 -8.11 5.11 18.01
C MET A 20 -8.82 3.99 17.21
N ALA A 21 -8.25 3.55 16.10
CA ALA A 21 -8.82 2.50 15.25
C ALA A 21 -8.95 1.16 15.98
N TYR A 22 -8.00 0.83 16.86
CA TYR A 22 -7.98 -0.45 17.60
C TYR A 22 -8.66 -0.38 18.97
N TYR A 23 -8.50 0.70 19.72
CA TYR A 23 -8.96 0.74 21.12
C TYR A 23 -10.02 1.79 21.41
N GLY A 24 -10.28 2.68 20.44
CA GLY A 24 -11.29 3.73 20.52
C GLY A 24 -12.67 3.28 20.01
N TYR A 25 -12.71 2.38 19.02
CA TYR A 25 -13.95 1.88 18.42
C TYR A 25 -13.93 0.36 18.29
N GLU A 26 -15.10 -0.26 18.28
CA GLU A 26 -15.26 -1.69 17.95
C GLU A 26 -15.83 -1.81 16.53
N SER A 27 -15.18 -2.64 15.70
CA SER A 27 -15.62 -2.83 14.33
C SER A 27 -16.93 -3.61 14.30
N SER A 28 -17.94 -3.09 13.60
CA SER A 28 -19.16 -3.82 13.27
C SER A 28 -18.95 -4.88 12.18
N TYR A 29 -17.76 -4.92 11.56
CA TYR A 29 -17.44 -5.88 10.50
C TYR A 29 -17.15 -7.27 11.06
N TYR A 30 -16.34 -7.33 12.11
CA TYR A 30 -15.94 -8.60 12.74
C TYR A 30 -15.45 -8.37 14.18
N PRO A 31 -15.73 -9.27 15.15
CA PRO A 31 -15.33 -9.12 16.54
C PRO A 31 -13.82 -9.44 16.76
N TYR A 32 -12.93 -8.64 16.17
CA TYR A 32 -11.48 -8.86 16.23
C TYR A 32 -10.91 -8.88 17.64
N LYS A 33 -11.45 -8.07 18.54
CA LYS A 33 -10.96 -7.87 19.91
C LYS A 33 -10.97 -9.14 20.77
N THR A 34 -11.86 -10.07 20.46
CA THR A 34 -12.02 -11.34 21.20
C THR A 34 -11.32 -12.51 20.53
N GLN A 35 -10.70 -12.32 19.36
CA GLN A 35 -10.00 -13.40 18.64
C GLN A 35 -8.71 -13.80 19.35
N ILE A 36 -8.53 -15.08 19.63
CA ILE A 36 -7.33 -15.59 20.34
C ILE A 36 -6.20 -15.95 19.35
N ALA A 37 -6.56 -16.18 18.07
CA ALA A 37 -5.65 -16.56 16.98
C ALA A 37 -6.24 -16.09 15.64
N PRO A 38 -5.45 -16.09 14.54
CA PRO A 38 -6.00 -15.86 13.20
C PRO A 38 -7.10 -16.88 12.88
N THR A 39 -8.16 -16.44 12.21
CA THR A 39 -9.17 -17.35 11.66
C THR A 39 -8.57 -18.33 10.66
N GLU A 40 -9.07 -19.57 10.64
CA GLU A 40 -8.59 -20.62 9.72
C GLU A 40 -8.61 -20.19 8.24
N TRP A 41 -9.49 -19.26 7.86
CA TRP A 41 -9.56 -18.69 6.52
C TRP A 41 -8.24 -18.02 6.07
N TYR A 42 -7.41 -17.53 6.99
CA TYR A 42 -6.08 -16.98 6.66
C TYR A 42 -5.03 -18.03 6.30
N TYR A 43 -5.34 -19.31 6.51
CA TYR A 43 -4.51 -20.45 6.12
C TYR A 43 -5.10 -21.21 4.92
N LYS A 44 -6.18 -20.69 4.33
CA LYS A 44 -6.86 -21.27 3.16
C LYS A 44 -7.03 -20.20 2.06
N GLY A 45 -7.54 -20.63 0.91
CA GLY A 45 -7.96 -19.75 -0.18
C GLY A 45 -6.83 -18.82 -0.68
N ILE A 46 -7.17 -17.56 -0.95
CA ILE A 46 -6.20 -16.55 -1.43
C ILE A 46 -5.30 -16.02 -0.32
N TYR A 47 -5.71 -16.14 0.94
CA TYR A 47 -4.99 -15.56 2.08
C TYR A 47 -3.76 -16.38 2.48
N GLN A 48 -3.75 -17.69 2.21
CA GLN A 48 -2.62 -18.56 2.52
C GLN A 48 -1.31 -18.09 1.85
N TYR A 49 -1.42 -17.37 0.72
CA TYR A 49 -0.29 -16.85 -0.05
C TYR A 49 0.35 -15.60 0.59
N ARG A 50 -0.28 -15.01 1.61
CA ARG A 50 0.17 -13.77 2.29
C ARG A 50 0.91 -14.06 3.59
N PHE A 51 1.78 -15.07 3.56
CA PHE A 51 2.37 -15.65 4.77
C PHE A 51 3.31 -14.70 5.53
N LEU A 52 4.02 -13.79 4.84
CA LEU A 52 5.02 -12.92 5.49
C LEU A 52 4.47 -12.12 6.68
N SER A 53 3.38 -11.39 6.46
CA SER A 53 2.75 -10.61 7.53
C SER A 53 2.02 -11.50 8.54
N ARG A 54 1.42 -12.61 8.07
CA ARG A 54 0.69 -13.55 8.95
C ARG A 54 1.63 -14.14 9.99
N ASP A 55 2.72 -14.75 9.53
CA ASP A 55 3.67 -15.46 10.38
C ASP A 55 4.41 -14.48 11.31
N ALA A 56 4.65 -13.24 10.86
CA ALA A 56 5.19 -12.18 11.71
C ALA A 56 4.23 -11.79 12.85
N VAL A 57 2.93 -11.69 12.58
CA VAL A 57 1.93 -11.43 13.63
C VAL A 57 1.80 -12.62 14.58
N ASP A 58 1.87 -13.86 14.07
CA ASP A 58 1.87 -15.07 14.91
C ASP A 58 3.07 -15.11 15.86
N MET A 59 4.27 -14.76 15.36
CA MET A 59 5.46 -14.64 16.18
C MET A 59 5.31 -13.58 17.30
N ILE A 60 4.78 -12.40 16.96
CA ILE A 60 4.52 -11.34 17.95
C ILE A 60 3.46 -11.79 18.96
N THR A 61 2.44 -12.52 18.50
CA THR A 61 1.37 -13.07 19.36
C THR A 61 1.94 -14.03 20.38
N ALA A 62 2.80 -14.95 19.97
CA ALA A 62 3.46 -15.90 20.87
C ALA A 62 4.32 -15.17 21.93
N PHE A 63 5.06 -14.15 21.52
CA PHE A 63 5.84 -13.30 22.42
C PHE A 63 4.95 -12.57 23.44
N LEU A 64 3.86 -11.93 22.97
CA LEU A 64 2.92 -11.21 23.84
C LEU A 64 2.17 -12.13 24.80
N LYS A 65 1.88 -13.36 24.39
CA LYS A 65 1.23 -14.34 25.28
C LYS A 65 2.08 -14.59 26.52
N ASN A 66 3.41 -14.73 26.34
CA ASN A 66 4.34 -14.91 27.46
C ASN A 66 4.44 -13.67 28.36
N ILE A 67 4.33 -12.47 27.79
CA ILE A 67 4.33 -11.22 28.58
C ILE A 67 3.04 -11.07 29.36
N MET A 68 1.89 -11.34 28.74
CA MET A 68 0.57 -11.13 29.35
C MET A 68 0.25 -12.16 30.45
N THR A 69 0.94 -13.31 30.47
CA THR A 69 0.84 -14.28 31.57
C THR A 69 1.70 -13.89 32.78
N TYR A 70 2.72 -13.04 32.61
CA TYR A 70 3.56 -12.58 33.72
C TYR A 70 2.75 -11.77 34.75
N ASP A 71 2.84 -12.12 36.03
CA ASP A 71 2.04 -11.49 37.10
C ASP A 71 2.54 -10.11 37.51
N GLY A 72 3.83 -9.81 37.30
CA GLY A 72 4.41 -8.49 37.58
C GLY A 72 4.16 -7.45 36.49
N LEU A 73 3.35 -7.74 35.46
CA LEU A 73 3.11 -6.82 34.34
C LEU A 73 2.28 -5.61 34.80
N PRO A 74 2.82 -4.38 34.74
CA PRO A 74 2.03 -3.18 35.02
C PRO A 74 0.85 -3.07 34.06
N LEU A 75 -0.31 -2.66 34.56
CA LEU A 75 -1.55 -2.50 33.77
C LEU A 75 -2.10 -3.80 33.13
N LYS A 76 -1.71 -4.99 33.61
CA LYS A 76 -2.21 -6.30 33.13
C LYS A 76 -3.73 -6.33 32.94
N ALA A 77 -4.48 -5.89 33.95
CA ALA A 77 -5.94 -5.85 33.91
C ALA A 77 -6.49 -4.92 32.81
N TYR A 78 -5.83 -3.78 32.56
CA TYR A 78 -6.23 -2.86 31.49
C TYR A 78 -5.96 -3.44 30.11
N ILE A 79 -4.78 -4.05 29.91
CA ILE A 79 -4.39 -4.67 28.63
C ILE A 79 -5.34 -5.83 28.31
N GLN A 80 -5.57 -6.74 29.26
CA GLN A 80 -6.48 -7.88 29.08
C GLN A 80 -7.93 -7.47 28.81
N LYS A 81 -8.39 -6.35 29.38
CA LYS A 81 -9.72 -5.79 29.08
C LYS A 81 -9.81 -5.23 27.66
N LYS A 82 -8.70 -4.79 27.08
CA LYS A 82 -8.64 -4.14 25.77
C LYS A 82 -8.47 -5.11 24.60
N GLY A 83 -8.06 -6.35 24.84
CA GLY A 83 -8.06 -7.39 23.81
C GLY A 83 -7.22 -8.61 24.20
N THR A 84 -7.15 -9.55 23.28
CA THR A 84 -6.28 -10.72 23.37
C THR A 84 -4.84 -10.39 22.97
N SER A 85 -3.90 -11.30 23.25
CA SER A 85 -2.51 -11.18 22.77
C SER A 85 -2.44 -11.07 21.24
N TYR A 86 -3.33 -11.76 20.51
CA TYR A 86 -3.41 -11.67 19.05
C TYR A 86 -3.87 -10.28 18.59
N TYR A 87 -4.90 -9.73 19.23
CA TYR A 87 -5.39 -8.39 18.90
C TYR A 87 -4.32 -7.31 19.13
N HIS A 88 -3.57 -7.43 20.23
CA HIS A 88 -2.44 -6.56 20.52
C HIS A 88 -1.28 -6.75 19.53
N ALA A 89 -1.01 -7.98 19.07
CA ALA A 89 0.00 -8.24 18.05
C ALA A 89 -0.36 -7.57 16.72
N LEU A 90 -1.62 -7.67 16.28
CA LEU A 90 -2.13 -6.96 15.12
C LEU A 90 -1.94 -5.45 15.26
N PHE A 91 -2.32 -4.87 16.41
CA PHE A 91 -2.13 -3.46 16.69
C PHE A 91 -0.66 -3.05 16.58
N LEU A 92 0.25 -3.75 17.26
CA LEU A 92 1.68 -3.42 17.25
C LEU A 92 2.27 -3.51 15.86
N TYR A 93 1.98 -4.60 15.14
CA TYR A 93 2.46 -4.83 13.78
C TYR A 93 1.97 -3.74 12.82
N ASN A 94 0.67 -3.49 12.79
CA ASN A 94 0.08 -2.50 11.91
C ASN A 94 0.50 -1.08 12.29
N THR A 95 0.67 -0.77 13.58
CA THR A 95 1.16 0.54 14.02
C THR A 95 2.60 0.77 13.60
N PHE A 96 3.46 -0.23 13.77
CA PHE A 96 4.84 -0.17 13.31
C PHE A 96 4.91 0.15 11.81
N PHE A 97 4.16 -0.59 10.98
CA PHE A 97 4.14 -0.32 9.55
C PHE A 97 3.43 0.99 9.19
N ALA A 98 2.42 1.45 9.93
CA ALA A 98 1.79 2.76 9.68
C ALA A 98 2.78 3.92 9.90
N VAL A 99 3.66 3.82 10.89
CA VAL A 99 4.78 4.75 11.08
C VAL A 99 5.76 4.67 9.91
N LEU A 100 6.13 3.48 9.47
CA LEU A 100 7.01 3.29 8.32
C LEU A 100 6.41 3.82 7.01
N VAL A 101 5.10 3.64 6.79
CA VAL A 101 4.35 4.22 5.67
C VAL A 101 4.46 5.74 5.70
N SER A 102 4.17 6.35 6.86
CA SER A 102 4.20 7.81 7.01
C SER A 102 5.62 8.36 6.84
N TRP A 103 6.63 7.63 7.33
CA TRP A 103 8.05 7.95 7.15
C TRP A 103 8.46 7.88 5.67
N MET A 104 8.19 6.76 5.00
CA MET A 104 8.56 6.54 3.60
C MET A 104 7.84 7.52 2.68
N PHE A 105 6.54 7.76 2.92
CA PHE A 105 5.77 8.72 2.15
C PHE A 105 6.31 10.15 2.32
N ASN A 106 6.64 10.55 3.55
CA ASN A 106 7.33 11.81 3.80
C ASN A 106 8.72 11.87 3.13
N LEU A 107 9.45 10.76 3.08
CA LEU A 107 10.76 10.68 2.44
C LEU A 107 10.66 10.89 0.92
N ILE A 108 9.68 10.27 0.27
CA ILE A 108 9.37 10.48 -1.16
C ILE A 108 9.05 11.95 -1.41
N LEU A 109 8.07 12.52 -0.70
CA LEU A 109 7.63 13.90 -0.90
C LEU A 109 8.66 14.96 -0.48
N LYS A 110 9.70 14.57 0.27
CA LYS A 110 10.82 15.46 0.63
C LYS A 110 11.83 15.59 -0.51
N ASN A 111 11.84 14.65 -1.47
CA ASN A 111 12.82 14.64 -2.56
C ASN A 111 12.64 15.87 -3.47
N LYS A 112 13.55 16.83 -3.36
CA LYS A 112 13.48 18.10 -4.10
C LYS A 112 13.70 17.97 -5.60
N THR A 113 14.28 16.87 -6.06
CA THR A 113 14.40 16.57 -7.50
C THR A 113 13.03 16.42 -8.15
N PHE A 114 12.07 15.82 -7.44
CA PHE A 114 10.74 15.50 -7.98
C PHE A 114 9.61 16.33 -7.36
N PHE A 115 9.82 16.91 -6.17
CA PHE A 115 8.81 17.60 -5.38
C PHE A 115 9.33 18.96 -4.90
N HIS A 116 9.87 19.77 -5.82
CA HIS A 116 10.50 21.05 -5.50
C HIS A 116 9.56 21.99 -4.70
N ASP A 117 8.31 22.11 -5.14
CA ASP A 117 7.31 23.05 -4.61
C ASP A 117 6.60 22.55 -3.34
N PHE A 118 6.95 21.35 -2.88
CA PHE A 118 6.46 20.79 -1.64
C PHE A 118 7.30 21.30 -0.47
N ASP A 119 6.81 22.38 0.13
CA ASP A 119 7.31 22.85 1.42
C ASP A 119 6.97 21.85 2.55
N VAL A 120 7.49 22.13 3.75
CA VAL A 120 7.28 21.27 4.91
C VAL A 120 5.80 21.19 5.32
N LYS A 121 5.05 22.29 5.21
CA LYS A 121 3.65 22.39 5.65
C LYS A 121 2.72 21.61 4.71
N LYS A 122 2.88 21.76 3.39
CA LYS A 122 2.12 20.98 2.39
C LYS A 122 2.36 19.49 2.57
N ARG A 123 3.63 19.10 2.75
CA ARG A 123 4.01 17.71 3.01
C ARG A 123 3.37 17.17 4.29
N MET A 124 3.38 17.95 5.36
CA MET A 124 2.73 17.60 6.63
C MET A 124 1.25 17.26 6.44
N VAL A 125 0.52 18.15 5.76
CA VAL A 125 -0.92 17.99 5.54
C VAL A 125 -1.21 16.76 4.70
N VAL A 126 -0.48 16.54 3.61
CA VAL A 126 -0.71 15.39 2.73
C VAL A 126 -0.39 14.07 3.43
N VAL A 127 0.71 13.98 4.17
CA VAL A 127 1.03 12.77 4.93
C VAL A 127 -0.04 12.52 5.99
N LEU A 128 -0.44 13.55 6.75
CA LEU A 128 -1.48 13.44 7.77
C LEU A 128 -2.81 12.93 7.21
N ILE A 129 -3.28 13.50 6.10
CA ILE A 129 -4.53 13.10 5.43
C ILE A 129 -4.45 11.63 4.99
N MET A 130 -3.34 11.22 4.37
CA MET A 130 -3.17 9.84 3.92
C MET A 130 -3.09 8.85 5.07
N THR A 131 -2.40 9.20 6.16
CA THR A 131 -2.36 8.39 7.39
C THR A 131 -3.75 8.27 8.00
N LEU A 132 -4.51 9.36 8.08
CA LEU A 132 -5.86 9.37 8.64
C LEU A 132 -6.81 8.46 7.85
N ILE A 133 -6.82 8.58 6.52
CA ILE A 133 -7.68 7.78 5.66
C ILE A 133 -7.29 6.30 5.72
N SER A 134 -5.99 6.02 5.77
CA SER A 134 -5.48 4.64 5.92
C SER A 134 -5.90 4.04 7.27
N ALA A 135 -5.93 4.82 8.35
CA ALA A 135 -6.42 4.38 9.65
C ALA A 135 -7.94 4.14 9.65
N PHE A 136 -8.73 5.03 9.03
CA PHE A 136 -10.18 4.84 8.92
C PHE A 136 -10.56 3.62 8.09
N SER A 137 -9.78 3.24 7.07
CA SER A 137 -10.03 2.01 6.32
C SER A 137 -9.80 0.72 7.11
N GLN A 138 -9.21 0.80 8.31
CA GLN A 138 -8.91 -0.35 9.18
C GLN A 138 -10.07 -0.76 10.08
N TYR A 139 -11.31 -0.37 9.74
CA TYR A 139 -12.48 -1.04 10.31
C TYR A 139 -12.54 -2.51 9.87
N VAL A 140 -11.87 -2.89 8.77
CA VAL A 140 -11.48 -4.28 8.48
C VAL A 140 -10.00 -4.44 8.82
N ILE A 141 -9.73 -5.16 9.91
CA ILE A 141 -8.37 -5.36 10.41
C ILE A 141 -7.77 -6.60 9.74
N VAL A 142 -6.61 -6.41 9.11
CA VAL A 142 -5.82 -7.50 8.52
C VAL A 142 -4.35 -7.35 8.87
N HIS A 143 -3.58 -8.43 8.79
CA HIS A 143 -2.15 -8.42 9.12
C HIS A 143 -1.27 -7.79 8.03
N TYR A 144 -1.72 -7.67 6.77
CA TYR A 144 -0.82 -7.38 5.64
C TYR A 144 -0.95 -5.97 5.04
N ASP A 145 -1.96 -5.17 5.37
CA ASP A 145 -2.28 -3.93 4.62
C ASP A 145 -1.22 -2.83 4.79
N ASN A 146 -0.88 -2.44 6.02
CA ASN A 146 0.11 -1.38 6.25
C ASN A 146 1.50 -1.80 5.77
N ALA A 147 1.86 -3.08 5.95
CA ALA A 147 3.11 -3.63 5.42
C ALA A 147 3.15 -3.59 3.89
N ALA A 148 2.06 -3.97 3.22
CA ALA A 148 1.96 -3.90 1.76
C ALA A 148 2.07 -2.46 1.24
N ILE A 149 1.45 -1.48 1.90
CA ILE A 149 1.56 -0.06 1.54
C ILE A 149 3.01 0.43 1.72
N PHE A 150 3.68 0.04 2.81
CA PHE A 150 5.09 0.40 3.00
C PHE A 150 5.98 -0.15 1.87
N LEU A 151 5.83 -1.44 1.54
CA LEU A 151 6.59 -2.08 0.45
C LEU A 151 6.25 -1.47 -0.92
N LEU A 152 5.00 -1.05 -1.13
CA LEU A 152 4.58 -0.30 -2.32
C LEU A 152 5.30 1.05 -2.41
N LEU A 153 5.32 1.83 -1.33
CA LEU A 153 6.02 3.12 -1.31
C LEU A 153 7.54 2.96 -1.53
N CYS A 154 8.16 1.91 -0.98
CA CYS A 154 9.53 1.54 -1.30
C CYS A 154 9.73 1.30 -2.81
N GLY A 155 8.78 0.61 -3.45
CA GLY A 155 8.80 0.40 -4.90
C GLY A 155 8.63 1.69 -5.69
N PHE A 156 7.77 2.62 -5.26
CA PHE A 156 7.67 3.95 -5.87
C PHE A 156 8.96 4.74 -5.74
N TYR A 157 9.58 4.73 -4.55
CA TYR A 157 10.86 5.37 -4.30
C TYR A 157 11.97 4.82 -5.21
N PHE A 158 12.12 3.49 -5.31
CA PHE A 158 13.11 2.90 -6.21
C PHE A 158 12.79 3.10 -7.69
N SER A 159 11.50 3.18 -8.06
CA SER A 159 11.09 3.54 -9.43
C SER A 159 11.57 4.94 -9.80
N PHE A 160 11.43 5.90 -8.89
CA PHE A 160 11.96 7.25 -9.08
C PHE A 160 13.49 7.26 -9.19
N GLN A 161 14.19 6.55 -8.31
CA GLN A 161 15.64 6.51 -8.34
C GLN A 161 16.18 5.83 -9.60
N TYR A 162 15.53 4.75 -10.04
CA TYR A 162 15.82 4.08 -11.31
C TYR A 162 15.63 5.04 -12.49
N PHE A 163 14.53 5.79 -12.52
CA PHE A 163 14.25 6.77 -13.56
C PHE A 163 15.28 7.92 -13.58
N HIS A 164 15.59 8.51 -12.43
CA HIS A 164 16.51 9.67 -12.34
C HIS A 164 17.98 9.32 -12.56
N SER A 165 18.41 8.12 -12.16
CA SER A 165 19.78 7.62 -12.40
C SER A 165 20.02 7.12 -13.83
N ASN A 166 19.18 7.52 -14.79
CA ASN A 166 19.21 7.05 -16.17
C ASN A 166 19.26 5.52 -16.27
N TYR A 167 18.37 4.85 -15.52
CA TYR A 167 18.15 3.40 -15.55
C TYR A 167 19.31 2.57 -14.98
N ALA A 168 19.99 3.06 -13.94
CA ALA A 168 21.09 2.33 -13.32
C ALA A 168 20.66 0.97 -12.73
N LEU A 169 21.47 -0.06 -12.94
CA LEU A 169 21.18 -1.46 -12.61
C LEU A 169 20.90 -1.67 -11.11
N LYS A 170 21.60 -0.96 -10.22
CA LYS A 170 21.40 -1.04 -8.77
C LYS A 170 19.95 -0.78 -8.36
N TRP A 171 19.32 0.25 -8.92
CA TRP A 171 17.95 0.61 -8.58
C TRP A 171 16.94 -0.34 -9.21
N ALA A 172 17.22 -0.85 -10.41
CA ALA A 172 16.45 -1.94 -11.00
C ALA A 172 16.46 -3.17 -10.09
N PHE A 173 17.64 -3.59 -9.60
CA PHE A 173 17.76 -4.72 -8.69
C PHE A 173 16.93 -4.53 -7.41
N LEU A 174 17.08 -3.38 -6.73
CA LEU A 174 16.31 -3.07 -5.52
C LEU A 174 14.79 -3.02 -5.76
N LEU A 175 14.37 -2.47 -6.91
CA LEU A 175 12.96 -2.46 -7.31
C LEU A 175 12.41 -3.88 -7.51
N ASN A 176 13.17 -4.76 -8.16
CA ASN A 176 12.73 -6.14 -8.39
C ASN A 176 12.67 -6.95 -7.09
N VAL A 177 13.66 -6.77 -6.20
CA VAL A 177 13.64 -7.39 -4.86
C VAL A 177 12.42 -6.93 -4.06
N ILE A 178 12.11 -5.63 -4.06
CA ILE A 178 10.95 -5.13 -3.32
C ILE A 178 9.62 -5.61 -3.93
N ILE A 179 9.52 -5.71 -5.26
CA ILE A 179 8.33 -6.27 -5.91
C ILE A 179 8.15 -7.73 -5.52
N LEU A 180 9.22 -8.53 -5.51
CA LEU A 180 9.17 -9.93 -5.10
C LEU A 180 8.67 -10.05 -3.65
N ILE A 181 9.32 -9.38 -2.70
CA ILE A 181 8.95 -9.42 -1.28
C ILE A 181 7.51 -8.90 -1.09
N SER A 182 7.15 -7.81 -1.77
CA SER A 182 5.80 -7.25 -1.72
C SER A 182 4.76 -8.23 -2.24
N THR A 183 5.05 -8.99 -3.28
CA THR A 183 4.13 -10.00 -3.85
C THR A 183 3.88 -11.16 -2.90
N LEU A 184 4.91 -11.61 -2.16
CA LEU A 184 4.78 -12.61 -1.10
C LEU A 184 3.95 -12.10 0.09
N ASN A 185 3.77 -10.79 0.19
CA ASN A 185 2.94 -10.18 1.23
C ASN A 185 1.51 -9.89 0.73
N ARG A 186 1.37 -9.35 -0.48
CA ARG A 186 0.10 -8.99 -1.09
C ARG A 186 0.27 -8.71 -2.59
N GLU A 187 -0.72 -9.12 -3.38
CA GLU A 187 -0.77 -8.97 -4.83
C GLU A 187 -0.85 -7.49 -5.30
N THR A 188 -1.15 -6.56 -4.38
CA THR A 188 -1.13 -5.11 -4.64
C THR A 188 0.23 -4.59 -5.12
N SER A 189 1.30 -5.37 -4.95
CA SER A 189 2.63 -5.09 -5.49
C SER A 189 2.65 -4.86 -7.00
N CYS A 190 1.67 -5.38 -7.76
CA CYS A 190 1.51 -5.09 -9.18
C CYS A 190 1.39 -3.58 -9.49
N LEU A 191 0.90 -2.77 -8.55
CA LEU A 191 0.83 -1.32 -8.71
C LEU A 191 2.21 -0.66 -8.82
N ASN A 192 3.29 -1.28 -8.33
CA ASN A 192 4.67 -0.80 -8.58
C ASN A 192 5.01 -0.85 -10.07
N ILE A 193 4.51 -1.87 -10.78
CA ILE A 193 4.71 -2.02 -12.23
C ILE A 193 3.91 -0.94 -12.97
N SER A 194 2.64 -0.72 -12.59
CA SER A 194 1.82 0.36 -13.15
C SER A 194 2.46 1.73 -12.91
N PHE A 195 3.04 1.95 -11.72
CA PHE A 195 3.73 3.18 -11.37
C PHE A 195 4.98 3.41 -12.22
N LEU A 196 5.89 2.43 -12.31
CA LEU A 196 7.07 2.54 -13.17
C LEU A 196 6.66 2.73 -14.64
N GLY A 197 5.65 2.00 -15.12
CA GLY A 197 5.14 2.12 -16.48
C GLY A 197 4.63 3.52 -16.78
N SER A 198 3.95 4.16 -15.83
CA SER A 198 3.49 5.55 -15.97
C SER A 198 4.66 6.52 -16.17
N LEU A 199 5.75 6.37 -15.41
CA LEU A 199 6.95 7.19 -15.53
C LEU A 199 7.66 6.99 -16.88
N LEU A 200 7.76 5.73 -17.35
CA LEU A 200 8.39 5.39 -18.62
C LEU A 200 7.62 5.95 -19.82
N LEU A 201 6.29 5.86 -19.81
CA LEU A 201 5.44 6.37 -20.89
C LEU A 201 5.26 7.89 -20.87
N PHE A 202 5.45 8.53 -19.72
CA PHE A 202 5.34 9.98 -19.60
C PHE A 202 6.47 10.73 -20.32
N ASN A 203 7.70 10.20 -20.26
CA ASN A 203 8.89 10.87 -20.80
C ASN A 203 9.11 10.68 -22.32
N ALA A 204 8.16 10.07 -23.02
CA ALA A 204 8.33 9.73 -24.43
C ALA A 204 7.03 9.95 -25.22
N PRO A 205 7.11 10.40 -26.48
CA PRO A 205 5.94 10.41 -27.35
C PRO A 205 5.43 8.97 -27.52
N LEU A 206 4.10 8.82 -27.53
CA LEU A 206 3.41 7.53 -27.69
C LEU A 206 3.54 7.02 -29.13
N ASN A 207 4.74 6.57 -29.50
CA ASN A 207 4.99 5.85 -30.73
C ASN A 207 5.33 4.38 -30.41
N LYS A 208 5.25 3.52 -31.44
CA LYS A 208 5.46 2.08 -31.29
C LYS A 208 6.81 1.74 -30.66
N GLU A 209 7.86 2.47 -31.02
CA GLU A 209 9.23 2.25 -30.53
C GLU A 209 9.37 2.56 -29.03
N ASN A 210 8.86 3.69 -28.57
CA ASN A 210 8.94 4.09 -27.15
C ASN A 210 8.09 3.19 -26.27
N ILE A 211 6.91 2.78 -26.74
CA ILE A 211 6.07 1.80 -26.03
C ILE A 211 6.83 0.46 -25.92
N PHE A 212 7.45 0.00 -26.99
CA PHE A 212 8.24 -1.23 -26.97
C PHE A 212 9.45 -1.13 -26.02
N ASN A 213 10.13 0.02 -25.98
CA ASN A 213 11.21 0.28 -25.04
C ASN A 213 10.73 0.30 -23.58
N ALA A 214 9.54 0.83 -23.31
CA ALA A 214 8.92 0.77 -21.98
C ALA A 214 8.60 -0.68 -21.59
N ILE A 215 7.99 -1.46 -22.49
CA ILE A 215 7.69 -2.89 -22.26
C ILE A 215 8.97 -3.68 -21.93
N LYS A 216 10.06 -3.46 -22.68
CA LYS A 216 11.36 -4.10 -22.40
C LYS A 216 11.85 -3.81 -20.98
N LYS A 217 11.75 -2.55 -20.52
CA LYS A 217 12.16 -2.16 -19.16
C LYS A 217 11.24 -2.70 -18.08
N LEU A 218 9.96 -2.92 -18.40
CA LEU A 218 8.98 -3.51 -17.49
C LEU A 218 9.05 -5.04 -17.40
N PHE A 219 9.72 -5.71 -18.35
CA PHE A 219 9.77 -7.17 -18.40
C PHE A 219 10.27 -7.79 -17.09
N VAL A 220 11.41 -7.33 -16.56
CA VAL A 220 11.97 -7.87 -15.31
C VAL A 220 11.05 -7.60 -14.11
N PRO A 221 10.55 -6.35 -13.89
CA PRO A 221 9.53 -6.08 -12.86
C PRO A 221 8.28 -6.97 -12.95
N VAL A 222 7.79 -7.22 -14.16
CA VAL A 222 6.65 -8.11 -14.40
C VAL A 222 6.99 -9.55 -14.00
N CYS A 223 8.16 -10.06 -14.39
CA CYS A 223 8.61 -11.39 -13.97
C CYS A 223 8.78 -11.47 -12.44
N SER A 224 9.31 -10.43 -11.79
CA SER A 224 9.44 -10.37 -10.33
C SER A 224 8.11 -10.38 -9.58
N PHE A 225 7.00 -10.05 -10.24
CA PHE A 225 5.65 -10.22 -9.71
C PHE A 225 5.07 -11.60 -10.06
N ILE A 226 5.09 -11.97 -11.35
CA ILE A 226 4.42 -13.19 -11.84
C ILE A 226 5.07 -14.46 -11.26
N LEU A 227 6.40 -14.52 -11.20
CA LEU A 227 7.10 -15.72 -10.74
C LEU A 227 6.76 -16.09 -9.29
N PRO A 228 6.95 -15.22 -8.27
CA PRO A 228 6.56 -15.58 -6.91
C PRO A 228 5.07 -15.87 -6.77
N TYR A 229 4.21 -15.15 -7.51
CA TYR A 229 2.77 -15.39 -7.51
C TYR A 229 2.40 -16.79 -8.01
N LEU A 230 2.99 -17.23 -9.13
CA LEU A 230 2.76 -18.57 -9.68
C LEU A 230 3.42 -19.66 -8.83
N ILE A 231 4.66 -19.45 -8.40
CA ILE A 231 5.42 -20.42 -7.59
C ILE A 231 4.66 -20.75 -6.30
N LEU A 232 4.15 -19.74 -5.59
CA LEU A 232 3.38 -19.96 -4.36
C LEU A 232 2.11 -20.78 -4.60
N ARG A 233 1.41 -20.53 -5.71
CA ARG A 233 0.19 -21.25 -6.09
C ARG A 233 0.42 -22.70 -6.49
N LEU A 234 1.62 -23.02 -6.96
CA LEU A 234 2.05 -24.37 -7.32
C LEU A 234 2.58 -25.17 -6.12
N ILE A 235 3.25 -24.51 -5.17
CA ILE A 235 3.90 -25.17 -4.02
C ILE A 235 2.93 -25.41 -2.86
N LEU A 236 2.07 -24.44 -2.54
CA LEU A 236 1.25 -24.54 -1.33
C LEU A 236 0.09 -25.53 -1.55
N PRO A 237 -0.08 -26.52 -0.64
CA PRO A 237 -1.04 -27.59 -0.81
C PRO A 237 -2.47 -27.06 -0.82
N GLN A 238 -3.16 -27.29 -1.92
CA GLN A 238 -4.59 -27.05 -2.06
C GLN A 238 -5.33 -28.10 -1.22
N GLN A 239 -6.41 -27.71 -0.52
CA GLN A 239 -7.20 -28.71 0.21
C GLN A 239 -7.79 -29.70 -0.81
N LYS A 240 -7.69 -31.01 -0.50
CA LYS A 240 -8.16 -32.10 -1.38
C LYS A 240 -9.64 -31.89 -1.69
N GLY A 241 -9.97 -31.61 -2.96
CA GLY A 241 -11.33 -31.49 -3.47
C GLY A 241 -11.65 -30.17 -4.13
N ASP A 242 -10.81 -29.14 -3.97
CA ASP A 242 -11.06 -27.81 -4.51
C ASP A 242 -10.12 -27.48 -5.68
N ASP A 243 -10.70 -26.94 -6.76
CA ASP A 243 -9.96 -26.41 -7.91
C ASP A 243 -8.92 -25.36 -7.50
N TYR A 244 -7.95 -25.07 -8.37
CA TYR A 244 -7.00 -23.97 -8.16
C TYR A 244 -7.73 -22.67 -7.83
N TYR A 245 -7.73 -22.23 -6.57
CA TYR A 245 -8.39 -20.99 -6.14
C TYR A 245 -7.62 -19.75 -6.64
N PHE A 246 -7.75 -19.45 -7.93
CA PHE A 246 -7.43 -18.12 -8.46
C PHE A 246 -8.37 -17.05 -7.89
N PHE A 247 -9.58 -17.45 -7.51
CA PHE A 247 -10.65 -16.60 -7.00
C PHE A 247 -11.38 -17.29 -5.85
N GLU A 248 -11.61 -16.58 -4.74
CA GLU A 248 -12.30 -17.13 -3.55
C GLU A 248 -13.84 -17.06 -3.70
N SER A 249 -14.34 -16.08 -4.45
CA SER A 249 -15.73 -15.99 -4.92
C SER A 249 -15.84 -14.92 -6.01
N PHE A 250 -16.79 -15.08 -6.95
CA PHE A 250 -17.14 -14.02 -7.90
C PHE A 250 -18.19 -13.10 -7.24
N THR A 251 -17.78 -11.88 -6.85
CA THR A 251 -18.63 -10.90 -6.18
C THR A 251 -19.21 -9.85 -7.12
N LEU A 252 -19.03 -10.00 -8.44
CA LEU A 252 -19.43 -8.97 -9.41
C LEU A 252 -20.89 -8.52 -9.27
N TRP A 253 -21.83 -9.46 -9.10
CA TRP A 253 -23.26 -9.11 -8.99
C TRP A 253 -23.61 -8.42 -7.67
N SER A 254 -23.03 -8.90 -6.55
CA SER A 254 -23.21 -8.24 -5.25
C SER A 254 -22.54 -6.87 -5.20
N ASN A 255 -21.44 -6.70 -5.94
CA ASN A 255 -20.72 -5.43 -6.07
C ASN A 255 -21.48 -4.35 -6.84
N LEU A 256 -22.41 -4.73 -7.72
CA LEU A 256 -23.25 -3.80 -8.47
C LEU A 256 -24.58 -3.48 -7.77
N THR A 257 -25.10 -4.40 -6.96
CA THR A 257 -26.46 -4.31 -6.41
C THR A 257 -26.49 -4.03 -4.90
N GLY A 258 -25.45 -4.39 -4.16
CA GLY A 258 -25.40 -4.22 -2.71
C GLY A 258 -25.14 -2.77 -2.30
N ILE A 259 -25.95 -2.23 -1.38
CA ILE A 259 -25.83 -0.84 -0.91
C ILE A 259 -24.43 -0.50 -0.39
N ASN A 260 -23.83 -1.39 0.41
CA ASN A 260 -22.47 -1.20 0.92
C ASN A 260 -21.43 -1.18 -0.22
N GLN A 261 -21.65 -1.96 -1.28
CA GLN A 261 -20.72 -2.00 -2.41
C GLN A 261 -20.82 -0.76 -3.29
N ILE A 262 -22.04 -0.23 -3.47
CA ILE A 262 -22.28 1.07 -4.11
C ILE A 262 -21.58 2.18 -3.32
N VAL A 263 -21.66 2.17 -1.99
CA VAL A 263 -20.92 3.14 -1.16
C VAL A 263 -19.40 2.99 -1.34
N GLY A 264 -18.90 1.76 -1.46
CA GLY A 264 -17.49 1.49 -1.81
C GLY A 264 -17.06 2.11 -3.14
N TRP A 265 -17.89 1.97 -4.18
CA TRP A 265 -17.69 2.63 -5.47
C TRP A 265 -17.69 4.16 -5.36
N LEU A 266 -18.68 4.72 -4.66
CA LEU A 266 -18.77 6.16 -4.44
C LEU A 266 -17.54 6.68 -3.71
N TYR A 267 -17.08 5.97 -2.68
CA TYR A 267 -15.84 6.29 -1.98
C TYR A 267 -14.65 6.35 -2.94
N ALA A 268 -14.46 5.34 -3.78
CA ALA A 268 -13.37 5.30 -4.75
C ALA A 268 -13.45 6.45 -5.76
N LEU A 269 -14.62 6.67 -6.37
CA LEU A 269 -14.82 7.69 -7.39
C LEU A 269 -14.68 9.12 -6.84
N VAL A 270 -15.29 9.39 -5.68
CA VAL A 270 -15.19 10.70 -5.01
C VAL A 270 -13.75 10.98 -4.64
N PHE A 271 -13.04 10.00 -4.08
CA PHE A 271 -11.66 10.22 -3.65
C PHE A 271 -10.69 10.38 -4.83
N ILE A 272 -10.84 9.59 -5.90
CA ILE A 272 -10.09 9.80 -7.15
C ILE A 272 -10.38 11.20 -7.69
N ARG A 273 -11.66 11.60 -7.76
CA ARG A 273 -12.05 12.93 -8.25
C ARG A 273 -11.46 14.05 -7.39
N PHE A 274 -11.45 13.86 -6.07
CA PHE A 274 -10.84 14.76 -5.11
C PHE A 274 -9.34 14.89 -5.34
N ILE A 275 -8.60 13.80 -5.54
CA ILE A 275 -7.16 13.88 -5.87
C ILE A 275 -6.96 14.66 -7.19
N TYR A 276 -7.79 14.40 -8.21
CA TYR A 276 -7.72 15.11 -9.50
C TYR A 276 -7.94 16.61 -9.39
N PHE A 277 -8.69 17.07 -8.39
CA PHE A 277 -8.89 18.49 -8.12
C PHE A 277 -7.58 19.18 -7.68
N PHE A 278 -6.68 18.46 -7.00
CA PHE A 278 -5.39 19.00 -6.53
C PHE A 278 -4.25 18.82 -7.53
N ILE A 279 -4.48 18.23 -8.70
CA ILE A 279 -3.43 18.06 -9.72
C ILE A 279 -3.16 19.43 -10.39
N PRO A 280 -1.96 20.00 -10.23
CA PRO A 280 -1.70 21.39 -10.64
C PRO A 280 -1.50 21.56 -12.14
N THR A 281 -1.01 20.53 -12.84
CA THR A 281 -0.63 20.64 -14.27
C THR A 281 -1.29 19.57 -15.14
N VAL A 282 -1.43 19.87 -16.42
CA VAL A 282 -1.90 18.91 -17.45
C VAL A 282 -0.97 17.70 -17.55
N ASN A 283 0.34 17.93 -17.37
CA ASN A 283 1.36 16.88 -17.37
C ASN A 283 1.18 15.89 -16.21
N ASN A 284 0.96 16.39 -14.99
CA ASN A 284 0.72 15.54 -13.82
C ASN A 284 -0.59 14.75 -13.99
N ARG A 285 -1.59 15.36 -14.62
CA ARG A 285 -2.86 14.69 -14.95
C ARG A 285 -2.67 13.57 -15.95
N LYS A 286 -1.83 13.79 -16.97
CA LYS A 286 -1.46 12.76 -17.97
C LYS A 286 -0.74 11.59 -17.30
N LEU A 287 0.19 11.87 -16.38
CA LEU A 287 0.90 10.84 -15.62
C LEU A 287 -0.05 10.03 -14.72
N ALA A 288 -0.96 10.70 -14.01
CA ALA A 288 -2.00 10.05 -13.20
C ALA A 288 -2.93 9.18 -14.05
N ASN A 289 -3.32 9.65 -15.25
CA ASN A 289 -4.11 8.86 -16.19
C ASN A 289 -3.38 7.59 -16.65
N TYR A 290 -2.09 7.70 -16.99
CA TYR A 290 -1.29 6.52 -17.36
C TYR A 290 -1.21 5.51 -16.22
N PHE A 291 -1.04 5.98 -14.98
CA PHE A 291 -1.08 5.11 -13.82
C PHE A 291 -2.42 4.39 -13.67
N LEU A 292 -3.55 5.12 -13.73
CA LEU A 292 -4.89 4.51 -13.64
C LEU A 292 -5.13 3.48 -14.73
N VAL A 293 -4.78 3.79 -15.98
CA VAL A 293 -4.95 2.86 -17.11
C VAL A 293 -4.10 1.62 -16.91
N LEU A 294 -2.84 1.76 -16.51
CA LEU A 294 -1.96 0.63 -16.23
C LEU A 294 -2.34 -0.13 -14.95
N SER A 295 -3.13 0.48 -14.06
CA SER A 295 -3.70 -0.16 -12.86
C SER A 295 -5.06 -0.81 -13.11
N LEU A 296 -5.61 -0.75 -14.33
CA LEU A 296 -6.88 -1.41 -14.66
C LEU A 296 -6.92 -2.90 -14.29
N PRO A 297 -5.87 -3.72 -14.50
CA PRO A 297 -5.89 -5.11 -14.07
C PRO A 297 -6.16 -5.25 -12.56
N TYR A 298 -5.57 -4.39 -11.74
CA TYR A 298 -5.82 -4.35 -10.29
C TYR A 298 -7.25 -3.91 -9.95
N ILE A 299 -7.73 -2.85 -10.60
CA ILE A 299 -9.09 -2.32 -10.38
C ILE A 299 -10.12 -3.38 -10.78
N MET A 300 -9.95 -4.03 -11.92
CA MET A 300 -10.82 -5.12 -12.38
C MET A 300 -10.83 -6.28 -11.39
N MET A 301 -9.67 -6.68 -10.87
CA MET A 301 -9.57 -7.73 -9.85
C MET A 301 -10.34 -7.38 -8.57
N ILE A 302 -10.25 -6.13 -8.09
CA ILE A 302 -11.05 -5.66 -6.96
C ILE A 302 -12.55 -5.74 -7.28
N CYS A 303 -12.97 -5.37 -8.49
CA CYS A 303 -14.38 -5.40 -8.89
C CYS A 303 -14.95 -6.82 -9.00
N LEU A 304 -14.12 -7.77 -9.43
CA LEU A 304 -14.52 -9.16 -9.68
C LEU A 304 -14.58 -9.99 -8.38
N VAL A 305 -13.67 -9.75 -7.44
CA VAL A 305 -13.39 -10.65 -6.31
C VAL A 305 -13.43 -9.92 -4.97
N GLY A 306 -13.13 -8.62 -4.98
CA GLY A 306 -13.10 -7.81 -3.77
C GLY A 306 -14.50 -7.53 -3.24
N ILE A 307 -14.57 -7.25 -1.95
CA ILE A 307 -15.74 -6.67 -1.29
C ILE A 307 -15.51 -5.15 -1.31
N LEU A 308 -16.17 -4.43 -2.21
CA LEU A 308 -15.91 -3.00 -2.45
C LEU A 308 -16.16 -2.11 -1.24
N TRP A 309 -17.02 -2.56 -0.33
CA TRP A 309 -17.25 -1.95 0.97
C TRP A 309 -15.92 -1.75 1.66
N GLU A 310 -15.01 -2.74 1.63
CA GLU A 310 -13.66 -2.69 2.19
C GLU A 310 -12.81 -1.62 1.51
N THR A 311 -12.98 -0.37 1.97
CA THR A 311 -12.34 0.82 1.38
C THR A 311 -10.81 0.74 1.38
N ARG A 312 -10.22 -0.11 2.24
CA ARG A 312 -8.79 -0.46 2.27
C ARG A 312 -8.24 -0.95 0.93
N LEU A 313 -9.08 -1.52 0.06
CA LEU A 313 -8.69 -2.00 -1.28
C LEU A 313 -8.26 -0.85 -2.20
N PHE A 314 -8.77 0.37 -1.99
CA PHE A 314 -8.44 1.53 -2.82
C PHE A 314 -7.25 2.34 -2.30
N ILE A 315 -6.86 2.16 -1.04
CA ILE A 315 -5.78 2.93 -0.39
C ILE A 315 -4.45 2.84 -1.15
N PRO A 316 -3.97 1.66 -1.60
CA PRO A 316 -2.76 1.56 -2.42
C PRO A 316 -2.81 2.41 -3.70
N LEU A 317 -3.97 2.45 -4.36
CA LEU A 317 -4.20 3.26 -5.57
C LEU A 317 -4.11 4.76 -5.25
N PHE A 318 -4.68 5.18 -4.12
CA PHE A 318 -4.65 6.57 -3.68
C PHE A 318 -3.25 7.06 -3.37
N TYR A 319 -2.40 6.24 -2.72
CA TYR A 319 -1.00 6.60 -2.53
C TYR A 319 -0.29 6.84 -3.87
N GLY A 320 -0.48 5.96 -4.86
CA GLY A 320 0.10 6.13 -6.19
C GLY A 320 -0.37 7.43 -6.86
N LEU A 321 -1.67 7.68 -6.84
CA LEU A 321 -2.25 8.89 -7.41
C LEU A 321 -1.75 10.17 -6.73
N VAL A 322 -1.70 10.20 -5.40
CA VAL A 322 -1.22 11.38 -4.66
C VAL A 322 0.26 11.64 -4.93
N VAL A 323 1.09 10.60 -4.99
CA VAL A 323 2.51 10.74 -5.35
C VAL A 323 2.66 11.33 -6.75
N LEU A 324 1.91 10.83 -7.75
CA LEU A 324 2.00 11.32 -9.13
C LEU A 324 1.32 12.69 -9.34
N ALA A 325 0.28 13.01 -8.56
CA ALA A 325 -0.41 14.29 -8.61
C ALA A 325 0.54 15.46 -8.32
N PHE A 326 1.47 15.28 -7.39
CA PHE A 326 2.43 16.31 -6.97
C PHE A 326 3.83 16.12 -7.57
N PHE A 327 4.00 15.16 -8.47
CA PHE A 327 5.27 14.94 -9.15
C PHE A 327 5.54 16.08 -10.12
N ASN A 328 6.65 16.79 -9.95
CA ASN A 328 7.08 17.86 -10.83
C ASN A 328 8.19 17.35 -11.73
N PHE A 329 7.98 17.50 -13.04
CA PHE A 329 9.02 17.24 -14.02
C PHE A 329 9.85 18.51 -14.23
N LYS A 330 11.15 18.47 -13.93
CA LYS A 330 12.11 19.30 -14.68
C LYS A 330 12.50 18.50 -15.91
N THR A 331 12.14 18.98 -17.09
CA THR A 331 12.63 18.38 -18.33
C THR A 331 14.16 18.50 -18.40
N LYS A 332 14.81 17.63 -19.18
CA LYS A 332 16.26 17.72 -19.41
C LYS A 332 16.65 19.10 -20.00
N SER A 333 15.74 19.75 -20.71
CA SER A 333 15.86 21.15 -21.15
C SER A 333 15.87 22.16 -20.00
N ASP A 334 15.05 21.96 -18.96
CA ASP A 334 15.02 22.86 -17.78
C ASP A 334 16.30 22.74 -16.94
N LEU A 335 16.87 21.53 -16.86
CA LEU A 335 18.14 21.29 -16.16
C LEU A 335 19.36 21.85 -16.90
N LEU A 336 19.31 21.91 -18.25
CA LEU A 336 20.36 22.53 -19.06
C LEU A 336 20.25 24.07 -19.01
N ALA A 337 19.04 24.63 -19.01
CA ALA A 337 18.82 26.07 -18.88
C ALA A 337 19.28 26.65 -17.53
N GLU A 338 19.16 25.89 -16.44
CA GLU A 338 19.69 26.27 -15.13
C GLU A 338 21.21 26.10 -14.99
N SER A 339 21.87 25.37 -15.89
CA SER A 339 23.34 25.26 -15.92
C SER A 339 24.02 26.35 -16.75
N THR A 340 23.23 27.19 -17.44
CA THR A 340 23.66 28.32 -18.28
C THR A 340 23.39 29.69 -17.64
N LEU A 341 22.89 29.71 -16.41
CA LEU A 341 22.77 30.86 -15.51
C LEU A 341 23.73 30.66 -14.33
#